data_AF-A0A8J4TN09-F1
#
_entry.id   AF-A0A8J4TN09-F1
#
_cell.length_a   1.000
_cell.length_b   1.000
_cell.length_c   1.000
_cell.angle_alpha   90.00
_cell.angle_beta   90.00
_cell.angle_gamma   90.00
#
_symmetry.space_group_name_H-M   'P 1'
#
loop_
_entity.id
_entity.type
_entity.pdbx_description
1 polymer ?
#
loop_
_entity_poly.entity_id
_entity_poly.type
_entity_poly.pdbx_seq_one_letter_code
_entity_poly.pdbx_strand_id
1 'polypeptide(L)'
;GLAVGVGFGAAGKTSSATFESARNLAIGIGIQNFPEGLAVSLPLRASGVSTWRAFWYGQLSGMVEPMAGLLGAVAVVLAEPLLPYALAFAAGAMVYVVFDDIIPEAQV
;
A
#
# COMPACT_ATOMS: atom_id res chain seq x y z
N GLY A 1 5.67 4.27 1.36
CA GLY A 1 5.57 3.38 2.55
C GLY A 1 4.65 2.16 2.40
N LEU A 2 3.32 2.33 2.54
CA LEU A 2 2.34 1.23 2.63
C LEU A 2 2.42 0.21 1.48
N ALA A 3 2.46 0.68 0.23
CA ALA A 3 2.53 -0.17 -0.95
C ALA A 3 3.80 -1.04 -0.99
N VAL A 4 4.94 -0.51 -0.51
CA VAL A 4 6.18 -1.27 -0.35
C VAL A 4 5.99 -2.40 0.66
N GLY A 5 5.36 -2.07 1.79
CA GLY A 5 4.98 -3.03 2.82
C GLY A 5 4.11 -4.17 2.32
N VAL A 6 3.05 -3.84 1.59
CA VAL A 6 2.15 -4.83 0.95
C VAL A 6 2.92 -5.68 -0.06
N GLY A 7 3.75 -5.06 -0.90
CA GLY A 7 4.56 -5.76 -1.89
C GLY A 7 5.47 -6.82 -1.25
N PHE A 8 6.20 -6.45 -0.19
CA PHE A 8 7.03 -7.42 0.53
C PHE A 8 6.22 -8.43 1.35
N GLY A 9 5.11 -8.02 1.96
CA GLY A 9 4.22 -8.92 2.70
C GLY A 9 3.51 -9.95 1.81
N ALA A 10 3.38 -9.66 0.51
CA ALA A 10 2.81 -10.56 -0.49
C ALA A 10 3.88 -11.39 -1.24
N ALA A 11 5.16 -11.12 -1.05
CA ALA A 11 6.23 -11.77 -1.81
C ALA A 11 6.21 -13.30 -1.60
N GLY A 12 6.13 -14.04 -2.70
CA GLY A 12 6.06 -15.51 -2.70
C GLY A 12 4.65 -16.09 -2.56
N LYS A 13 3.61 -15.26 -2.34
CA LYS A 13 2.22 -15.74 -2.19
C LYS A 13 1.51 -16.00 -3.52
N THR A 14 1.96 -15.34 -4.60
CA THR A 14 1.47 -15.56 -5.96
C THR A 14 2.63 -15.55 -6.95
N SER A 15 2.42 -16.06 -8.17
CA SER A 15 3.42 -16.02 -9.24
C SER A 15 3.81 -14.60 -9.65
N SER A 16 2.92 -13.62 -9.45
CA SER A 16 3.14 -12.21 -9.78
C SER A 16 3.76 -11.41 -8.63
N ALA A 17 3.55 -11.83 -7.38
CA ALA A 17 4.10 -11.16 -6.20
C ALA A 17 5.51 -11.70 -5.89
N THR A 18 6.52 -11.18 -6.60
CA THR A 18 7.91 -11.59 -6.43
C THR A 18 8.67 -10.63 -5.52
N PHE A 19 9.78 -11.10 -4.95
CA PHE A 19 10.71 -10.23 -4.23
C PHE A 19 11.24 -9.11 -5.15
N GLU A 20 11.46 -9.41 -6.43
CA GLU A 20 11.97 -8.43 -7.39
C GLU A 20 10.97 -7.31 -7.66
N SER A 21 9.67 -7.60 -7.78
CA SER A 21 8.66 -6.56 -7.98
C SER A 21 8.53 -5.67 -6.74
N ALA A 22 8.56 -6.25 -5.54
CA ALA A 22 8.56 -5.50 -4.28
C ALA A 22 9.82 -4.62 -4.12
N ARG A 23 11.00 -5.14 -4.46
CA ARG A 23 12.27 -4.40 -4.47
C ARG A 23 12.24 -3.24 -5.44
N ASN A 24 11.80 -3.48 -6.68
CA ASN A 24 11.74 -2.44 -7.70
C ASN A 24 10.77 -1.32 -7.31
N LEU A 25 9.63 -1.68 -6.69
CA LEU A 25 8.70 -0.71 -6.12
C LEU A 25 9.33 0.09 -4.98
N ALA A 26 10.06 -0.56 -4.07
CA ALA A 26 10.75 0.09 -2.96
C ALA A 26 11.80 1.10 -3.44
N ILE A 27 12.57 0.74 -4.47
CA ILE A 27 13.56 1.63 -5.09
C ILE A 27 12.85 2.81 -5.78
N GLY A 28 11.79 2.55 -6.56
CA GLY A 28 11.03 3.61 -7.23
C GLY A 28 10.45 4.63 -6.25
N ILE A 29 9.87 4.14 -5.15
CA ILE A 29 9.37 4.99 -4.06
C ILE A 29 10.54 5.71 -3.35
N GLY A 30 11.64 5.03 -3.05
CA GLY A 30 12.82 5.68 -2.46
C GLY A 30 13.37 6.84 -3.31
N ILE A 31 13.37 6.69 -4.64
CA ILE A 31 13.83 7.72 -5.56
C ILE A 31 12.92 8.96 -5.53
N GLN A 32 11.58 8.80 -5.55
CA GLN A 32 10.65 9.94 -5.49
C GLN A 32 10.64 10.65 -4.12
N ASN A 33 10.96 9.92 -3.04
CA ASN A 33 10.95 10.48 -1.69
C ASN A 33 12.12 11.44 -1.45
N PHE A 34 13.19 11.34 -2.24
CA PHE A 34 14.29 12.28 -2.16
C PHE A 34 13.86 13.71 -2.57
N PRO A 35 13.23 13.93 -3.75
CA PRO A 35 12.55 15.19 -4.06
C PRO A 35 11.54 15.65 -3.02
N GLU A 36 10.72 14.76 -2.45
CA GLU A 36 9.73 15.12 -1.42
C GLU A 36 10.40 15.64 -0.14
N GLY A 37 11.45 14.95 0.34
CA GLY A 37 12.21 15.38 1.52
C GLY A 37 12.89 16.74 1.31
N LEU A 38 13.36 17.02 0.09
CA LEU A 38 13.88 18.33 -0.29
C LEU A 38 12.77 19.40 -0.34
N ALA A 39 11.58 19.06 -0.82
CA ALA A 39 10.42 19.96 -0.86
C ALA A 39 9.97 20.40 0.54
N VAL A 40 10.23 19.59 1.57
CA VAL A 40 10.02 19.97 2.99
C VAL A 40 11.23 20.75 3.55
N SER A 41 12.45 20.32 3.23
CA SER A 41 13.68 20.89 3.80
C SER A 41 13.99 22.30 3.27
N LEU A 42 13.78 22.57 1.98
CA LEU A 42 14.16 23.84 1.34
C LEU A 42 13.33 25.04 1.84
N PRO A 43 11.99 24.95 1.99
CA PRO A 43 11.20 26.03 2.57
C PRO A 43 11.57 26.31 4.04
N LEU A 44 11.84 25.27 4.84
CA LEU A 44 12.31 25.44 6.22
C LEU A 44 13.66 26.16 6.26
N ARG A 45 14.57 25.85 5.33
CA ARG A 45 15.82 26.59 5.20
C ARG A 45 15.57 28.05 4.82
N ALA A 46 14.65 28.30 3.88
CA ALA A 46 14.29 29.65 3.44
C ALA A 46 13.64 30.49 4.56
N SER A 47 12.95 29.87 5.52
CA SER A 47 12.37 30.55 6.69
C SER A 47 13.38 30.83 7.82
N GLY A 48 14.67 30.55 7.60
CA GLY A 48 15.75 30.88 8.55
C GLY A 48 16.21 29.72 9.44
N VAL A 49 15.66 28.51 9.26
CA VAL A 49 16.13 27.32 9.99
C VAL A 49 17.55 26.94 9.53
N SER A 50 18.42 26.52 10.46
CA SER A 50 19.76 26.03 10.11
C SER A 50 19.68 24.83 9.16
N THR A 51 20.59 24.73 8.18
CA THR A 51 20.63 23.66 7.17
C THR A 51 20.45 22.26 7.76
N TRP A 52 21.13 21.97 8.87
CA TRP A 52 21.07 20.65 9.51
C TRP A 52 19.70 20.34 10.12
N ARG A 53 19.08 21.32 10.80
CA ARG A 53 17.72 21.16 11.32
C ARG A 53 16.68 21.03 10.20
N ALA A 54 16.81 21.81 9.13
CA ALA A 54 15.91 21.75 7.98
C ALA A 54 15.98 20.37 7.30
N PHE A 55 17.20 19.84 7.09
CA PHE A 55 17.42 18.48 6.61
C PHE A 55 16.81 17.43 7.54
N TRP A 56 17.03 17.54 8.85
CA TRP A 56 16.43 16.63 9.82
C TRP A 56 14.90 16.62 9.76
N TYR A 57 14.27 17.79 9.65
CA TYR A 57 12.81 17.84 9.51
C TYR A 57 12.31 17.19 8.21
N GLY A 58 13.04 17.31 7.09
CA GLY A 58 12.71 16.58 5.86
C GLY A 58 12.85 15.06 6.00
N GLN A 59 13.85 14.58 6.75
CA GLN A 59 13.98 13.15 7.06
C GLN A 59 12.85 12.67 7.99
N LEU A 60 12.53 13.47 9.01
CA LEU A 60 11.45 13.17 9.95
C LEU A 60 10.08 13.12 9.25
N SER A 61 9.83 13.97 8.24
CA SER A 61 8.59 13.89 7.45
C SER A 61 8.48 12.57 6.68
N GLY A 62 9.60 11.97 6.26
CA GLY A 62 9.64 10.66 5.59
C GLY A 62 9.47 9.47 6.53
N MET A 63 9.61 9.63 7.86
CA MET A 63 9.51 8.51 8.81
C MET A 63 8.13 7.84 8.85
N VAL A 64 7.09 8.51 8.35
CA VAL A 64 5.76 7.91 8.19
C VAL A 64 5.79 6.68 7.28
N GLU A 65 6.75 6.59 6.37
CA GLU A 65 6.79 5.54 5.36
C GLU A 65 7.25 4.17 5.87
N PRO A 66 8.33 4.03 6.66
CA PRO A 66 8.65 2.76 7.32
C PRO A 66 7.49 2.25 8.19
N MET A 67 6.82 3.15 8.91
CA MET A 67 5.66 2.78 9.74
C MET A 67 4.51 2.26 8.88
N ALA A 68 4.17 2.98 7.81
CA ALA A 68 3.16 2.54 6.86
C ALA A 68 3.56 1.23 6.17
N GLY A 69 4.84 1.04 5.85
CA GLY A 69 5.37 -0.20 5.28
C GLY A 69 5.20 -1.40 6.21
N LEU A 70 5.50 -1.24 7.50
CA LEU A 70 5.26 -2.29 8.48
C LEU A 70 3.77 -2.65 8.58
N LEU A 71 2.91 -1.63 8.65
CA LEU A 71 1.45 -1.84 8.68
C LEU A 71 0.96 -2.56 7.42
N GLY A 72 1.50 -2.20 6.25
CA GLY A 72 1.16 -2.86 4.99
C GLY A 72 1.54 -4.33 4.99
N ALA A 73 2.74 -4.68 5.46
CA ALA A 73 3.19 -6.07 5.55
C ALA A 73 2.31 -6.89 6.51
N VAL A 74 2.00 -6.32 7.69
CA VAL A 74 1.10 -6.95 8.67
C VAL A 74 -0.30 -7.13 8.10
N ALA A 75 -0.83 -6.14 7.37
CA ALA A 75 -2.14 -6.21 6.76
C ALA A 75 -2.27 -7.40 5.79
N VAL A 76 -1.24 -7.71 4.99
CA VAL A 76 -1.27 -8.89 4.10
C VAL A 76 -1.35 -10.19 4.91
N VAL A 77 -0.57 -10.30 6.00
CA VAL A 77 -0.60 -11.49 6.86
C VAL A 77 -1.97 -11.69 7.52
N LEU A 78 -2.62 -10.60 7.92
CA LEU A 78 -3.96 -10.65 8.52
C LEU A 78 -5.07 -10.91 7.49
N ALA A 79 -4.94 -10.38 6.28
CA ALA A 79 -5.95 -10.50 5.23
C ALA A 79 -5.94 -11.86 4.53
N GLU A 80 -4.77 -12.49 4.38
CA GLU A 80 -4.61 -13.78 3.70
C GLU A 80 -5.53 -14.90 4.22
N PRO A 81 -5.61 -15.18 5.54
CA PRO A 81 -6.53 -16.20 6.05
C PRO A 81 -8.01 -15.80 5.93
N LEU A 82 -8.31 -14.50 5.83
CA LEU A 82 -9.69 -13.99 5.72
C LEU A 82 -10.21 -14.02 4.28
N LEU A 83 -9.31 -13.88 3.30
CA LEU A 83 -9.61 -13.85 1.86
C LEU A 83 -10.55 -14.97 1.37
N PRO A 84 -10.32 -16.27 1.65
CA PRO A 84 -11.19 -17.33 1.14
C PRO A 84 -12.62 -17.22 1.67
N TYR A 85 -12.80 -16.79 2.92
CA TYR A 85 -14.13 -16.59 3.50
C TYR A 85 -14.84 -15.39 2.89
N ALA A 86 -14.13 -14.28 2.69
CA ALA A 86 -14.67 -13.10 2.03
C ALA A 86 -15.08 -13.41 0.58
N LEU A 87 -14.25 -14.16 -0.15
CA LEU A 87 -14.55 -14.59 -1.52
C LEU A 87 -15.74 -15.55 -1.58
N ALA A 88 -15.82 -16.52 -0.66
CA ALA A 88 -16.97 -17.43 -0.58
C ALA A 88 -18.27 -16.68 -0.27
N PHE A 89 -18.23 -15.73 0.66
CA PHE A 89 -19.36 -14.87 0.99
C PHE A 89 -19.80 -14.03 -0.22
N ALA A 90 -18.87 -13.37 -0.90
CA ALA A 90 -19.15 -12.58 -2.09
C ALA A 90 -19.74 -13.44 -3.22
N ALA A 91 -19.18 -14.63 -3.46
CA ALA A 91 -19.71 -15.57 -4.44
C ALA A 91 -21.14 -16.02 -4.09
N GLY A 92 -21.41 -16.34 -2.83
CA GLY A 92 -22.76 -16.72 -2.36
C GLY A 92 -23.77 -15.59 -2.57
N ALA A 93 -23.39 -14.35 -2.27
CA ALA A 93 -24.25 -13.18 -2.50
C ALA A 93 -24.57 -13.00 -4.00
N MET A 94 -23.58 -13.16 -4.89
CA MET A 94 -23.81 -13.08 -6.33
C MET A 94 -24.72 -14.20 -6.84
N VAL A 95 -24.60 -15.42 -6.30
CA VAL A 95 -25.52 -16.52 -6.64
C VAL A 95 -26.95 -16.18 -6.25
N TYR A 96 -27.18 -15.65 -5.04
CA TYR A 96 -28.51 -15.22 -4.60
C TYR A 96 -29.12 -14.18 -5.56
N VAL A 97 -28.38 -13.11 -5.87
CA VAL A 97 -28.84 -12.04 -6.79
C VAL A 97 -29.19 -12.60 -8.17
N VAL A 98 -28.42 -13.57 -8.68
CA VAL A 98 -28.72 -14.20 -9.97
C VAL A 98 -30.06 -14.95 -9.92
N PHE A 99 -30.33 -15.68 -8.83
CA PHE A 99 -31.58 -16.44 -8.69
C PHE A 99 -32.80 -15.55 -8.42
N ASP A 100 -32.63 -14.48 -7.63
CA ASP A 100 -33.73 -13.63 -7.17
C ASP A 100 -34.10 -12.54 -8.18
N ASP A 101 -33.09 -11.93 -8.81
CA ASP A 101 -33.30 -10.79 -9.72
C ASP A 101 -33.12 -11.20 -11.18
N ILE A 102 -31.94 -11.71 -11.55
CA ILE A 102 -31.55 -11.86 -12.96
C ILE A 102 -32.38 -12.92 -13.69
N ILE A 103 -32.61 -14.10 -13.09
CA ILE A 103 -33.37 -15.18 -13.74
C ILE A 103 -34.84 -14.79 -13.92
N PRO A 104 -35.56 -14.28 -12.88
CA PRO A 104 -36.94 -13.82 -13.06
C PRO A 104 -37.07 -12.72 -14.11
N GLU A 105 -36.17 -11.74 -14.12
CA GLU A 105 -36.20 -10.63 -15.10
C GLU A 105 -35.96 -11.12 -16.54
N ALA A 106 -35.10 -12.13 -16.75
CA ALA A 106 -34.82 -12.69 -18.07
C ALA A 106 -35.97 -13.54 -18.66
N GLN A 107 -36.98 -13.88 -17.85
CA GLN A 107 -38.14 -14.69 -18.26
C GLN A 107 -39.40 -13.86 -18.55
N VAL A 108 -39.32 -12.53 -18.40
CA VAL A 108 -40.36 -11.55 -18.75
C VAL A 108 -40.09 -10.97 -20.14
#